data_AF-A0A166Z8C0-F1
#
_entry.id   AF-A0A166Z8C0-F1
#
_cell.length_a   1.000
_cell.length_b   1.000
_cell.length_c   1.000
_cell.angle_alpha   90.00
_cell.angle_beta   90.00
_cell.angle_gamma   90.00
#
_symmetry.space_group_name_H-M   'P 1'
#
loop_
_entity.id
_entity.type
_entity.pdbx_description
1 polymer ?
#
loop_
_entity_poly.entity_id
_entity_poly.type
_entity_poly.pdbx_seq_one_letter_code
_entity_poly.pdbx_strand_id
1 'polypeptide(L)'
;MLVKIKGTEEVIFRSTPSQCKDAYPDKVEKTFNTYDDNGVLLKPATSPRPVEFVYEKTRFEQQALLNDTDWYLTRKIETGESIPDDIQQSRAEARAFLSSS
;
A
#
# COMPACT_ATOMS: atom_id res chain seq x y z
N MET A 1 -4.39 6.49 1.07
CA MET A 1 -4.68 5.34 1.96
C MET A 1 -5.72 4.48 1.27
N LEU A 2 -5.57 3.17 1.39
CA LEU A 2 -6.45 2.18 0.80
C LEU A 2 -7.26 1.50 1.88
N VAL A 3 -8.49 1.17 1.56
CA VAL A 3 -9.28 0.18 2.28
C VAL A 3 -9.32 -1.05 1.39
N LYS A 4 -8.77 -2.14 1.90
CA LYS A 4 -8.77 -3.45 1.24
C LYS A 4 -9.59 -4.44 2.03
N ILE A 5 -10.00 -5.51 1.39
CA ILE A 5 -10.56 -6.67 2.08
C ILE A 5 -9.41 -7.46 2.69
N LYS A 6 -9.52 -7.76 3.97
CA LYS A 6 -8.46 -8.41 4.73
C LYS A 6 -8.15 -9.78 4.12
N GLY A 7 -6.89 -10.01 3.76
CA GLY A 7 -6.43 -11.26 3.14
C GLY A 7 -6.65 -11.32 1.61
N THR A 8 -7.03 -10.22 0.97
CA THR A 8 -7.09 -10.12 -0.51
C THR A 8 -6.45 -8.82 -1.00
N GLU A 9 -6.14 -8.76 -2.30
CA GLU A 9 -5.67 -7.54 -2.97
C GLU A 9 -6.83 -6.63 -3.47
N GLU A 10 -8.08 -6.98 -3.14
CA GLU A 10 -9.27 -6.25 -3.58
C GLU A 10 -9.37 -4.89 -2.87
N VAL A 11 -9.11 -3.81 -3.61
CA VAL A 11 -9.28 -2.43 -3.14
C VAL A 11 -10.73 -2.01 -3.32
N ILE A 12 -11.39 -1.64 -2.22
CA ILE A 12 -12.80 -1.23 -2.20
C ILE A 12 -12.96 0.28 -2.04
N PHE A 13 -11.93 0.97 -1.54
CA PHE A 13 -11.96 2.43 -1.37
C PHE A 13 -10.54 2.99 -1.34
N ARG A 14 -10.32 4.13 -2.01
CA ARG A 14 -9.05 4.86 -2.01
C ARG A 14 -9.33 6.32 -1.67
N SER A 15 -8.74 6.81 -0.58
CA SER A 15 -8.91 8.20 -0.17
C SER A 15 -7.85 8.66 0.84
N THR A 16 -8.03 9.87 1.39
CA THR A 16 -7.21 10.38 2.49
C THR A 16 -7.45 9.57 3.78
N PRO A 17 -6.51 9.56 4.75
CA PRO A 17 -6.70 8.85 6.01
C PRO A 17 -7.97 9.25 6.77
N SER A 18 -8.30 10.56 6.79
CA SER A 18 -9.53 11.06 7.43
C SER A 18 -10.76 10.50 6.73
N GLN A 19 -10.87 10.66 5.41
CA GLN A 19 -12.04 10.23 4.65
C GLN A 19 -12.26 8.72 4.71
N CYS A 20 -11.20 7.92 4.75
CA CYS A 20 -11.34 6.47 4.93
C CYS A 20 -11.81 6.12 6.35
N LYS A 21 -11.36 6.83 7.39
CA LYS A 21 -11.87 6.62 8.75
C LYS A 21 -13.33 7.07 8.87
N ASP A 22 -13.71 8.16 8.23
CA ASP A 22 -15.10 8.63 8.21
C ASP A 22 -16.02 7.65 7.47
N ALA A 23 -15.54 7.07 6.36
CA ALA A 23 -16.27 6.07 5.59
C ALA A 23 -16.31 4.68 6.28
N TYR A 24 -15.29 4.36 7.09
CA TYR A 24 -15.11 3.07 7.76
C TYR A 24 -14.70 3.25 9.23
N PRO A 25 -15.56 3.85 10.09
CA PRO A 25 -15.18 4.29 11.44
C PRO A 25 -14.75 3.14 12.35
N ASP A 26 -15.34 1.96 12.18
CA ASP A 26 -15.22 0.86 13.14
C ASP A 26 -14.39 -0.34 12.63
N LYS A 27 -13.68 -0.23 11.49
CA LYS A 27 -12.96 -1.36 10.82
C LYS A 27 -13.81 -2.65 10.66
N VAL A 28 -15.13 -2.53 10.74
CA VAL A 28 -16.04 -3.69 10.81
C VAL A 28 -16.23 -4.27 9.43
N GLU A 29 -16.45 -5.56 9.44
CA GLU A 29 -16.85 -6.35 8.31
C GLU A 29 -18.01 -5.68 7.57
N LYS A 30 -17.85 -5.51 6.25
CA LYS A 30 -18.82 -4.81 5.40
C LYS A 30 -19.28 -5.73 4.28
N THR A 31 -20.54 -5.61 3.93
CA THR A 31 -21.15 -6.26 2.78
C THR A 31 -20.99 -5.39 1.55
N PHE A 32 -20.32 -5.91 0.52
CA PHE A 32 -20.04 -5.19 -0.73
C PHE A 32 -20.75 -5.88 -1.90
N ASN A 33 -21.63 -5.14 -2.59
CA ASN A 33 -22.19 -5.56 -3.86
C ASN A 33 -21.19 -5.26 -4.97
N THR A 34 -20.99 -6.19 -5.89
CA THR A 34 -20.17 -5.98 -7.08
C THR A 34 -21.08 -5.55 -8.23
N TYR A 35 -20.76 -4.44 -8.87
CA TYR A 35 -21.47 -3.94 -10.05
C TYR A 35 -20.52 -3.93 -11.26
N ASP A 36 -21.07 -4.07 -12.48
CA ASP A 36 -20.34 -3.81 -13.71
C ASP A 36 -20.27 -2.31 -14.03
N ASP A 37 -19.56 -1.95 -15.10
CA ASP A 37 -19.40 -0.57 -15.58
C ASP A 37 -20.75 0.08 -15.99
N ASN A 38 -21.80 -0.72 -16.19
CA ASN A 38 -23.15 -0.27 -16.52
C ASN A 38 -24.07 -0.20 -15.28
N GLY A 39 -23.55 -0.47 -14.09
CA GLY A 39 -24.31 -0.46 -12.84
C GLY A 39 -25.17 -1.71 -12.61
N VAL A 40 -24.95 -2.80 -13.36
CA VAL A 40 -25.63 -4.08 -13.18
C VAL A 40 -24.98 -4.85 -12.05
N LEU A 41 -25.80 -5.33 -11.10
CA LEU A 41 -25.31 -6.16 -9.99
C LEU A 41 -24.77 -7.50 -10.50
N LEU A 42 -23.46 -7.69 -10.43
CA LEU A 42 -22.77 -8.93 -10.80
C LEU A 42 -22.81 -9.96 -9.66
N LYS A 43 -22.64 -9.50 -8.42
CA LYS A 43 -22.61 -10.40 -7.25
C LYS A 43 -23.15 -9.68 -6.00
N PRO A 44 -24.21 -10.20 -5.37
CA PRO A 44 -24.70 -9.65 -4.11
C PRO A 44 -23.74 -10.00 -2.97
N ALA A 45 -23.61 -9.07 -2.03
CA ALA A 45 -22.84 -9.26 -0.81
C ALA A 45 -23.46 -10.37 0.04
N THR A 46 -22.81 -11.54 0.10
CA THR A 46 -23.38 -12.73 0.74
C THR A 46 -23.01 -12.83 2.23
N SER A 47 -21.91 -12.21 2.63
CA SER A 47 -21.46 -12.14 4.02
C SER A 47 -20.60 -10.89 4.26
N PRO A 48 -20.57 -10.36 5.49
CA PRO A 48 -19.63 -9.31 5.86
C PRO A 48 -18.20 -9.79 5.61
N ARG A 49 -17.38 -8.94 4.97
CA ARG A 49 -15.96 -9.21 4.73
C ARG A 49 -15.13 -8.25 5.57
N PRO A 50 -14.17 -8.73 6.37
CA PRO A 50 -13.29 -7.86 7.16
C PRO A 50 -12.49 -6.96 6.22
N VAL A 51 -12.28 -5.71 6.64
CA VAL A 51 -11.51 -4.72 5.88
C VAL A 51 -10.30 -4.25 6.67
N GLU A 52 -9.26 -3.86 5.96
CA GLU A 52 -8.05 -3.29 6.55
C GLU A 52 -7.64 -2.00 5.84
N PHE A 53 -7.06 -1.09 6.63
CA PHE A 53 -6.48 0.13 6.11
C PHE A 53 -5.01 -0.09 5.79
N VAL A 54 -4.66 0.13 4.53
CA VAL A 54 -3.29 0.00 4.05
C VAL A 54 -2.82 1.39 3.62
N TYR A 55 -1.73 1.86 4.23
CA TYR A 55 -1.05 3.03 3.71
C TYR A 55 -0.46 2.67 2.36
N GLU A 56 -0.80 3.48 1.38
CA GLU A 56 -0.40 3.25 0.00
C GLU A 56 1.06 3.66 -0.08
N LYS A 57 1.97 2.72 -0.43
CA LYS A 57 3.35 3.07 -0.75
C LYS A 57 3.29 4.06 -1.92
N THR A 58 3.47 5.35 -1.66
CA THR A 58 3.39 6.35 -2.73
C THR A 58 4.70 6.43 -3.49
N ARG A 59 4.66 6.85 -4.76
CA ARG A 59 5.87 7.16 -5.54
C ARG A 59 6.80 8.13 -4.78
N PHE A 60 6.21 9.11 -4.11
CA PHE A 60 6.93 10.09 -3.29
C PHE A 60 7.65 9.44 -2.10
N GLU A 61 6.98 8.58 -1.32
CA GLU A 61 7.59 7.88 -0.19
C GLU A 61 8.70 6.93 -0.62
N GLN A 62 8.53 6.23 -1.75
CA GLN A 62 9.59 5.36 -2.28
C GLN A 62 10.81 6.18 -2.72
N GLN A 63 10.60 7.33 -3.35
CA GLN A 63 11.69 8.23 -3.72
C GLN A 63 12.38 8.82 -2.48
N ALA A 64 11.60 9.24 -1.47
CA ALA A 64 12.13 9.73 -0.20
C ALA A 64 12.98 8.66 0.50
N LEU A 65 12.50 7.42 0.57
CA LEU A 65 13.26 6.30 1.13
C LEU A 65 14.60 6.10 0.41
N LEU A 66 14.63 6.19 -0.92
CA LEU A 66 15.88 6.08 -1.67
C LEU A 66 16.86 7.21 -1.35
N ASN A 67 16.36 8.43 -1.18
CA ASN A 67 17.18 9.59 -0.84
C ASN A 67 17.71 9.50 0.60
N ASP A 68 16.84 9.18 1.55
CA ASP A 68 17.18 9.11 2.99
C ASP A 68 18.15 7.97 3.30
N THR A 69 18.17 6.92 2.46
CA THR A 69 19.08 5.78 2.61
C THR A 69 20.25 5.82 1.63
N ASP A 70 20.44 6.91 0.87
CA ASP A 70 21.49 6.97 -0.15
C ASP A 70 22.89 7.05 0.47
N TRP A 71 23.02 7.69 1.63
CA TRP A 71 24.28 7.78 2.37
C TRP A 71 24.89 6.42 2.72
N TYR A 72 24.09 5.35 2.81
CA TYR A 72 24.59 3.98 3.00
C TYR A 72 25.43 3.49 1.81
N LEU A 73 25.11 3.91 0.58
CA LEU A 73 25.95 3.61 -0.58
C LEU A 73 27.29 4.32 -0.47
N THR A 74 27.27 5.62 -0.13
CA THR A 74 28.48 6.42 0.06
C THR A 74 29.35 5.82 1.16
N ARG A 75 28.78 5.51 2.33
CA ARG A 75 29.47 4.83 3.43
C ARG A 75 30.11 3.52 2.97
N LYS A 76 29.41 2.69 2.20
CA LYS A 76 29.97 1.43 1.68
C LYS A 76 31.18 1.67 0.78
N ILE A 77 31.14 2.68 -0.07
CA ILE A 77 32.26 3.04 -0.96
C ILE A 77 33.44 3.59 -0.16
N GLU A 78 33.19 4.45 0.81
CA GLU A 78 34.23 5.15 1.58
C GLU A 78 34.88 4.26 2.64
N THR A 79 34.08 3.47 3.34
CA THR A 79 34.52 2.69 4.52
C THR A 79 34.64 1.20 4.26
N GLY A 80 34.03 0.71 3.17
CA GLY A 80 33.89 -0.73 2.91
C GLY A 80 32.82 -1.42 3.76
N GLU A 81 32.15 -0.71 4.67
CA GLU A 81 31.12 -1.30 5.51
C GLU A 81 29.88 -1.69 4.69
N SER A 82 29.36 -2.89 4.96
CA SER A 82 28.18 -3.40 4.28
C SER A 82 26.95 -2.57 4.60
N ILE A 83 26.06 -2.43 3.62
CA ILE A 83 24.73 -1.85 3.81
C ILE A 83 23.92 -2.88 4.60
N PRO A 84 23.17 -2.46 5.64
CA PRO A 84 22.25 -3.36 6.35
C PRO A 84 21.28 -4.05 5.39
N ASP A 85 21.03 -5.35 5.61
CA ASP A 85 20.22 -6.19 4.70
C ASP A 85 18.79 -5.66 4.54
N ASP A 86 18.20 -5.14 5.62
CA ASP A 86 16.88 -4.51 5.65
C ASP A 86 16.81 -3.25 4.77
N ILE A 87 17.87 -2.43 4.79
CA ILE A 87 18.00 -1.25 3.94
C ILE A 87 18.22 -1.67 2.48
N GLN A 88 19.05 -2.68 2.24
CA GLN A 88 19.30 -3.18 0.90
C GLN A 88 18.01 -3.74 0.26
N GLN A 89 17.24 -4.53 1.01
CA GLN A 89 15.95 -5.05 0.58
C GLN A 89 14.94 -3.91 0.33
N SER A 90 14.80 -3.00 1.29
CA SER A 90 13.87 -1.86 1.16
C SER A 90 14.16 -0.99 -0.06
N ARG A 91 15.45 -0.74 -0.36
CA ARG A 91 15.88 -0.01 -1.56
C ARG A 91 15.57 -0.79 -2.84
N ALA A 92 15.72 -2.11 -2.85
CA ALA A 92 15.38 -2.95 -3.99
C ALA A 92 13.87 -2.92 -4.27
N GLU A 93 13.04 -3.06 -3.23
CA GLU A 93 11.58 -2.95 -3.33
C GLU A 93 11.14 -1.57 -3.83
N ALA A 94 11.73 -0.50 -3.32
CA ALA A 94 11.42 0.86 -3.74
C ALA A 94 11.74 1.09 -5.23
N ARG A 95 12.89 0.61 -5.69
CA ARG A 95 13.26 0.69 -7.12
C ARG A 95 12.32 -0.13 -8.00
N ALA A 96 11.99 -1.35 -7.59
CA ALA A 96 11.05 -2.19 -8.32
C ALA A 96 9.69 -1.49 -8.46
N PHE A 97 9.16 -0.94 -7.35
CA PHE A 97 7.92 -0.18 -7.34
C PHE A 97 7.96 0.99 -8.31
N LEU A 98 9.00 1.84 -8.23
CA LEU A 98 9.17 3.02 -9.09
C LEU A 98 9.35 2.69 -10.57
N SER A 99 9.87 1.49 -10.91
CA SER A 99 10.05 1.04 -12.29
C SER A 99 8.79 0.43 -12.92
N SER A 100 7.84 0.01 -12.10
CA SER A 100 6.59 -0.65 -12.51
C SER A 100 5.36 0.27 -12.57
N SER A 101 5.51 1.52 -12.12
CA SER A 101 4.43 2.53 -12.08
C SER A 101 4.38 3.44 -13.30
#